data_AF-A0AAV9BHM4-F1
#
_entry.id   AF-A0AAV9BHM4-F1
#
_cell.length_a   1.000
_cell.length_b   1.000
_cell.length_c   1.000
_cell.angle_alpha   90.00
_cell.angle_beta   90.00
_cell.angle_gamma   90.00
#
_symmetry.space_group_name_H-M   'P 1'
#
loop_
_entity.id
_entity.type
_entity.pdbx_description
1 polymer ?
#
loop_
_entity_poly.entity_id
_entity_poly.type
_entity_poly.pdbx_seq_one_letter_code
_entity_poly.pdbx_strand_id
1 'polypeptide(L)' 'MSPLVSTLGCPEGDYEYIDVMIMEDSTPTRLIVDIDFNSQFEVVRPTRAYTQLSNAIPTIFVGNEEKLNRAVKEMV' A
#
# COMPACT_ATOMS: atom_id res chain seq x y z
N MET A 1 16.27 -8.20 13.11
CA MET A 1 16.29 -7.04 12.20
C MET A 1 15.06 -6.22 12.52
N SER A 2 15.23 -4.96 12.90
CA SER A 2 14.12 -4.03 13.16
C SER A 2 13.51 -3.58 11.82
N PRO A 3 12.18 -3.53 11.68
CA PRO A 3 11.55 -2.93 10.50
C PRO A 3 11.92 -1.45 10.42
N LEU A 4 12.17 -0.95 9.22
CA LEU A 4 12.48 0.46 8.98
C LEU A 4 11.16 1.19 8.69
N VAL A 5 10.85 2.22 9.47
CA VAL A 5 9.73 3.13 9.18
C VAL A 5 10.23 4.15 8.16
N SER A 6 9.56 4.25 7.02
CA SER A 6 9.89 5.22 5.96
C SER A 6 8.75 6.21 5.80
N THR A 7 9.02 7.49 6.04
CA THR A 7 8.11 8.60 5.78
C THR A 7 8.45 9.23 4.43
N LEU A 8 7.54 9.14 3.46
CA LEU A 8 7.65 9.89 2.20
C LEU A 8 7.04 11.27 2.41
N GLY A 9 7.90 12.28 2.57
CA GLY A 9 7.48 13.67 2.75
C GLY A 9 6.80 14.22 1.50
N CYS A 10 5.48 14.31 1.53
CA CYS A 10 4.65 14.95 0.51
C CYS A 10 4.13 16.29 1.06
N PRO A 11 3.99 17.35 0.25
CA PRO A 11 3.51 18.65 0.71
C PRO A 11 2.07 18.64 1.28
N GLU A 12 1.34 17.53 1.13
CA GLU A 12 -0.04 17.34 1.57
C GLU A 12 -0.19 16.36 2.76
N GLY A 13 0.92 15.83 3.29
CA GLY A 13 0.93 14.91 4.44
C GLY A 13 2.07 13.90 4.38
N ASP A 14 2.57 13.51 5.55
CA ASP A 14 3.47 12.37 5.68
C ASP A 14 2.63 11.09 5.62
N TYR A 15 2.86 10.25 4.63
CA TYR A 15 2.25 8.92 4.56
C TYR A 15 3.22 7.88 5.13
N GLU A 16 2.72 7.11 6.10
CA GLU A 16 3.50 6.14 6.86
C GLU A 16 3.13 4.71 6.45
N TYR A 17 4.16 3.92 6.19
CA TYR A 17 4.04 2.48 6.01
C TYR A 17 5.27 1.79 6.59
N ILE A 18 5.15 0.48 6.77
CA ILE A 18 6.23 -0.35 7.30
C ILE A 18 6.98 -0.96 6.11
N ASP A 19 8.28 -0.69 6.04
CA ASP A 19 9.18 -1.32 5.07
C ASP A 19 9.91 -2.49 5.75
N VAL A 20 9.75 -3.68 5.17
CA VAL A 20 10.35 -4.91 5.66
C VAL A 20 11.27 -5.48 4.58
N MET A 21 12.55 -5.61 4.90
CA MET A 21 13.50 -6.36 4.09
C MET A 21 13.60 -7.79 4.60
N ILE A 22 13.20 -8.75 3.77
CA ILE A 22 13.30 -10.18 4.06
C ILE A 22 14.44 -10.76 3.24
N MET A 23 15.31 -11.53 3.86
CA MET A 23 16.28 -12.36 3.14
C MET A 23 15.69 -13.75 2.95
N GLU A 24 15.17 -13.99 1.76
CA GLU A 24 14.78 -15.33 1.32
C GLU A 24 15.96 -15.89 0.51
N ASP A 25 16.54 -16.98 0.99
CA ASP A 25 17.81 -17.54 0.53
C ASP A 25 18.97 -16.53 0.52
N SER A 26 19.26 -15.93 -0.64
CA SER A 26 20.34 -14.97 -0.88
C SER A 26 19.88 -13.70 -1.61
N THR A 27 18.57 -13.56 -1.85
CA THR A 27 17.98 -12.41 -2.53
C THR A 27 17.14 -11.61 -1.55
N PRO A 28 17.51 -10.36 -1.23
CA PRO A 28 16.70 -9.51 -0.39
C PRO A 28 15.41 -9.13 -1.14
N THR A 29 14.27 -9.43 -0.53
CA THR A 29 12.95 -9.04 -1.02
C THR A 29 12.39 -7.94 -0.11
N ARG A 30 11.97 -6.83 -0.74
CA ARG A 30 11.32 -5.72 -0.07
C ARG A 30 9.81 -5.98 -0.01
N LEU A 31 9.25 -5.93 1.19
CA LEU A 31 7.81 -5.94 1.42
C LEU A 31 7.37 -4.60 2.01
N ILE A 32 6.25 -4.13 1.51
CA ILE A 32 5.52 -2.98 2.00
C ILE A 32 4.33 -3.52 2.79
N VAL A 33 4.22 -3.06 4.04
CA VAL A 33 3.09 -3.33 4.91
C VAL A 33 2.40 -2.02 5.24
N ASP A 34 1.14 -1.93 4.86
CA ASP A 34 0.25 -0.82 5.20
C ASP A 34 -0.98 -1.37 5.92
N ILE A 35 -1.28 -0.82 7.09
CA ILE A 35 -2.38 -1.25 7.96
C ILE A 35 -3.69 -0.53 7.67
N ASP A 36 -3.67 0.53 6.85
CA ASP A 36 -4.82 1.35 6.50
C ASP A 36 -4.86 1.70 4.99
N PHE A 37 -4.51 0.71 4.16
CA PHE A 37 -4.27 0.88 2.73
C PHE A 37 -5.50 1.31 1.94
N ASN A 38 -6.69 0.84 2.33
CA ASN A 38 -7.93 1.19 1.61
C ASN A 38 -8.32 2.67 1.80
N SER A 39 -7.90 3.31 2.90
CA SER A 39 -8.16 4.73 3.17
C SER A 39 -7.55 5.64 2.10
N GLN A 40 -6.47 5.20 1.45
CA GLN A 40 -5.82 5.92 0.34
C GLN A 40 -6.70 6.03 -0.92
N PHE A 41 -7.78 5.27 -0.99
CA PHE A 41 -8.73 5.24 -2.11
C PHE A 41 -10.09 5.81 -1.72
N GLU A 42 -10.22 6.49 -0.58
CA GLU A 42 -11.46 7.19 -0.25
C GLU A 42 -11.58 8.49 -1.04
N VAL A 43 -12.75 8.69 -1.66
CA VAL A 43 -13.07 9.90 -2.41
C VAL A 43 -14.36 10.51 -1.88
N VAL A 44 -14.45 11.85 -1.91
CA VAL A 44 -15.61 12.59 -1.36
C VAL A 44 -16.93 12.24 -2.07
N ARG A 45 -16.88 11.80 -3.33
CA ARG A 45 -18.06 11.46 -4.14
C ARG A 45 -17.82 10.19 -4.98
N PRO A 46 -17.90 9.00 -4.37
CA PRO A 46 -17.66 7.77 -5.11
C PRO A 46 -18.85 7.46 -6.01
N THR A 47 -18.58 6.94 -7.20
CA THR A 47 -19.62 6.29 -8.02
C THR A 47 -19.86 4.89 -7.48
N ARG A 48 -21.02 4.29 -7.81
CA ARG A 48 -21.31 2.90 -7.41
C ARG A 48 -20.26 1.90 -7.93
N ALA A 49 -19.68 2.13 -9.10
CA ALA A 49 -18.59 1.31 -9.62
C ALA A 49 -17.30 1.48 -8.80
N TYR A 50 -16.95 2.74 -8.48
CA TYR A 50 -15.78 3.04 -7.66
C TYR A 50 -15.89 2.43 -6.26
N THR A 51 -17.05 2.56 -5.59
CA THR A 51 -17.29 1.94 -4.28
C THR A 51 -17.11 0.42 -4.31
N GLN A 52 -17.52 -0.25 -5.38
CA GLN A 52 -17.33 -1.71 -5.49
C GLN A 52 -15.85 -2.08 -5.63
N LEU A 53 -15.09 -1.31 -6.41
CA LEU A 53 -13.65 -1.53 -6.57
C LEU A 53 -12.89 -1.20 -5.27
N SER A 54 -13.18 -0.06 -4.62
CA SER A 54 -12.54 0.34 -3.37
C SER A 54 -12.82 -0.65 -2.24
N ASN A 55 -14.03 -1.23 -2.18
CA ASN A 55 -14.38 -2.27 -1.20
C ASN A 55 -13.70 -3.62 -1.47
N ALA A 56 -13.18 -3.85 -2.68
CA ALA A 56 -12.40 -5.04 -2.99
C ALA A 56 -10.92 -4.91 -2.55
N ILE A 57 -10.47 -3.68 -2.26
CA ILE A 57 -9.12 -3.42 -1.78
C ILE A 57 -9.01 -3.83 -0.30
N PRO A 58 -7.95 -4.56 0.08
CA PRO A 58 -7.75 -4.94 1.47
C PRO A 58 -7.39 -3.71 2.33
N THR A 59 -7.96 -3.63 3.54
CA THR A 59 -7.56 -2.64 4.54
C THR A 59 -6.09 -2.80 4.95
N ILE A 60 -5.62 -4.04 5.12
CA ILE A 60 -4.21 -4.31 5.41
C ILE A 60 -3.56 -4.84 4.13
N PHE A 61 -2.63 -4.07 3.59
CA PHE A 61 -1.81 -4.48 2.46
C PHE A 61 -0.48 -5.06 2.94
N VAL A 62 -0.12 -6.21 2.37
CA VAL A 62 1.20 -6.82 2.50
C VAL A 62 1.64 -7.28 1.12
N GLY A 63 2.72 -6.71 0.59
CA GLY A 63 3.18 -7.05 -0.76
C GLY A 63 4.47 -6.37 -1.16
N ASN A 64 5.10 -6.90 -2.21
CA ASN A 64 6.22 -6.25 -2.87
C ASN A 64 5.74 -5.14 -3.82
N GLU A 65 6.68 -4.45 -4.44
CA GLU A 65 6.39 -3.36 -5.38
C GLU A 65 5.54 -3.80 -6.59
N GLU A 66 5.70 -5.04 -7.05
CA GLU A 66 4.88 -5.59 -8.15
C GLU A 66 3.41 -5.73 -7.75
N LYS A 67 3.16 -6.30 -6.57
CA LYS A 67 1.80 -6.44 -6.02
C LYS A 67 1.16 -5.09 -5.74
N LEU A 68 1.95 -4.12 -5.25
CA LEU A 68 1.48 -2.75 -5.03
C LEU A 68 1.08 -2.08 -6.34
N ASN A 69 1.95 -2.15 -7.36
CA ASN A 69 1.67 -1.59 -8.69
C ASN A 69 0.42 -2.19 -9.32
N ARG A 70 0.18 -3.50 -9.15
CA ARG A 70 -1.05 -4.14 -9.64
C ARG A 70 -2.28 -3.60 -8.92
N ALA A 71 -2.25 -3.48 -7.59
CA ALA A 71 -3.37 -2.95 -6.81
C ALA A 71 -3.71 -1.50 -7.23
N VAL A 72 -2.69 -0.65 -7.44
CA VAL A 72 -2.90 0.73 -7.89
C VAL A 72 -3.47 0.75 -9.31
N LYS A 73 -2.97 -0.06 -10.24
CA LYS A 73 -3.46 -0.11 -11.63
C LYS A 73 -4.93 -0.53 -11.75
N GLU A 74 -5.48 -1.28 -10.80
CA GLU A 74 -6.90 -1.65 -10.80
C GLU A 74 -7.83 -0.46 -10.45
N MET A 75 -7.26 0.64 -9.93
CA MET A 75 -7.99 1.85 -9.54
C MET A 75 -7.95 2.99 -10.58
N VAL A 76 -7.10 2.91 -11.61
CA VAL A 76 -6.86 3.99 -12.61
C VAL A 76 -7.51 3.70 -13.95
#